data_AF-A0A5E6RY10-F1
#
_entry.id   AF-A0A5E6RY10-F1
#
_cell.length_a   1.000
_cell.length_b   1.000
_cell.length_c   1.000
_cell.angle_alpha   90.00
_cell.angle_beta   90.00
_cell.angle_gamma   90.00
#
_symmetry.space_group_name_H-M   'P 1'
#
loop_
_entity.id
_entity.type
_entity.pdbx_description
1 polymer ?
#
loop_
_entity_poly.entity_id
_entity_poly.type
_entity_poly.pdbx_seq_one_letter_code
_entity_poly.pdbx_strand_id
1 'polypeptide(L)'
;MKLSIKAYDFGFLTSEFDDLEFHMFRSDDELSYISCIVCLCKEPSTIVKNWRVIQNLVSVHHQPPGNLAAWNVYIAFVTIGVVPIWDKYHIENNKYAARKLIMDGDAELPTLEQLKIQLERQLLGADLTLDSRVTETREPLLSLEKFVRGAPLDQKTESKEKRASMINKIIESLDKNENQKG
;
A
#
# COMPACT_ATOMS: atom_id res chain seq x y z
N MET A 1 1.01 16.78 -2.15
CA MET A 1 0.63 15.97 -3.31
C MET A 1 -0.86 15.70 -3.21
N LYS A 2 -1.61 15.99 -4.27
CA LYS A 2 -3.04 15.72 -4.42
C LYS A 2 -3.27 15.00 -5.74
N LEU A 3 -4.44 14.42 -5.92
CA LEU A 3 -4.84 13.82 -7.20
C LEU A 3 -5.66 14.81 -8.02
N SER A 4 -5.41 14.83 -9.31
CA SER A 4 -6.16 15.62 -10.29
C SER A 4 -6.65 14.71 -11.40
N ILE A 5 -7.89 14.91 -11.83
CA ILE A 5 -8.42 14.23 -13.00
C ILE A 5 -7.71 14.74 -14.24
N LYS A 6 -7.35 13.83 -15.14
CA LYS A 6 -6.72 14.14 -16.43
C LYS A 6 -7.53 13.55 -17.56
N ALA A 7 -7.63 14.30 -18.65
CA ALA A 7 -8.08 13.74 -19.91
C ALA A 7 -7.06 12.70 -20.38
N TYR A 8 -7.53 11.49 -20.66
CA TYR A 8 -6.72 10.40 -21.18
C TYR A 8 -7.58 9.61 -22.16
N ASP A 9 -7.00 9.20 -23.29
CA ASP A 9 -7.70 8.41 -24.28
C ASP A 9 -7.75 6.95 -23.83
N PHE A 10 -8.95 6.52 -23.43
CA PHE A 10 -9.25 5.14 -23.04
C PHE A 10 -9.83 4.31 -24.18
N GLY A 11 -9.69 4.74 -25.44
CA GLY A 11 -10.24 4.03 -26.61
C GLY A 11 -9.99 2.53 -26.61
N PHE A 12 -8.80 2.09 -26.16
CA PHE A 12 -8.40 0.69 -26.07
C PHE A 12 -9.09 -0.11 -24.95
N LEU A 13 -9.69 0.55 -23.96
CA LEU A 13 -10.52 -0.08 -22.93
C LEU A 13 -12.00 0.05 -23.30
N THR A 14 -12.43 1.25 -23.71
CA THR A 14 -13.84 1.51 -24.04
C THR A 14 -14.29 0.76 -25.31
N SER A 15 -13.37 0.32 -26.17
CA SER A 15 -13.71 -0.55 -27.31
C SER A 15 -14.00 -2.00 -26.92
N GLU A 16 -13.51 -2.44 -25.76
CA GLU A 16 -13.63 -3.82 -25.28
C GLU A 16 -14.67 -3.97 -24.16
N PHE A 17 -15.02 -2.87 -23.49
CA PHE A 17 -15.89 -2.86 -22.32
C PHE A 17 -16.92 -1.73 -22.37
N ASP A 18 -18.12 -2.02 -22.88
CA ASP A 18 -19.22 -1.04 -22.97
C ASP A 18 -19.84 -0.70 -21.61
N ASP A 19 -19.79 -1.63 -20.65
CA ASP A 19 -20.41 -1.50 -19.32
C ASP A 19 -19.49 -0.86 -18.26
N LEU A 20 -18.29 -0.43 -18.67
CA LEU A 20 -17.27 0.14 -17.77
C LEU A 20 -16.99 1.60 -18.14
N GLU A 21 -16.95 2.45 -17.12
CA GLU A 21 -16.52 3.83 -17.25
C GLU A 21 -15.09 3.98 -16.72
N PHE A 22 -14.26 4.74 -17.45
CA PHE A 22 -12.84 4.87 -17.15
C PHE A 22 -12.44 6.33 -16.90
N HIS A 23 -11.64 6.55 -15.85
CA HIS A 23 -11.08 7.86 -15.54
C HIS A 23 -9.60 7.76 -15.20
N MET A 24 -8.84 8.82 -15.49
CA MET A 24 -7.45 8.94 -15.11
C MET A 24 -7.29 9.96 -14.00
N PHE A 25 -6.72 9.53 -12.88
CA PHE A 25 -6.21 10.40 -11.83
C PHE A 25 -4.69 10.39 -11.86
N ARG A 26 -4.10 11.57 -11.80
CA ARG A 26 -2.64 11.72 -11.65
C ARG A 26 -2.32 12.62 -10.48
N SER A 27 -1.19 12.34 -9.84
CA SER A 27 -0.64 13.25 -8.85
C SER A 27 -0.29 14.59 -9.49
N ASP A 28 -0.49 15.66 -8.72
CA ASP A 28 -0.29 17.05 -9.15
C ASP A 28 1.16 17.55 -9.05
N ASP A 29 2.10 16.66 -8.73
CA ASP A 29 3.53 16.98 -8.69
C ASP A 29 4.15 17.04 -10.09
N GLU A 30 5.33 17.68 -10.18
CA GLU A 30 6.06 17.89 -11.44
C GLU A 30 6.43 16.58 -12.15
N LEU A 31 6.56 15.48 -11.41
CA LEU A 31 6.91 14.18 -11.96
C LEU A 31 5.68 13.35 -12.34
N SER A 32 4.47 13.81 -11.99
CA SER A 32 3.23 13.02 -12.10
C SER A 32 3.45 11.60 -11.56
N TYR A 33 4.08 11.53 -10.37
CA TYR A 33 4.64 10.31 -9.81
C TYR A 33 3.65 9.14 -9.75
N ILE A 34 2.37 9.41 -9.49
CA ILE A 34 1.30 8.40 -9.44
C ILE A 34 0.35 8.58 -10.62
N SER A 35 0.08 7.48 -11.33
CA SER A 35 -1.02 7.37 -12.29
C SER A 35 -2.01 6.31 -11.83
N CYS A 36 -3.27 6.67 -11.69
CA CYS A 36 -4.34 5.79 -11.27
C CYS A 36 -5.45 5.77 -12.32
N ILE A 37 -5.66 4.61 -12.92
CA ILE A 37 -6.77 4.34 -13.83
C ILE A 37 -7.91 3.79 -13.00
N VAL A 38 -9.03 4.50 -12.99
CA VAL A 38 -10.24 4.07 -12.30
C VAL A 38 -11.16 3.41 -13.30
N CYS A 39 -11.70 2.26 -12.92
CA CYS A 39 -12.70 1.50 -13.65
C CYS A 39 -13.96 1.46 -12.79
N LEU A 40 -15.01 2.16 -13.19
CA LEU A 40 -16.32 2.16 -12.53
C LEU A 40 -17.21 1.08 -13.18
N CYS A 41 -17.85 0.26 -12.34
CA CYS A 41 -18.76 -0.78 -12.77
C CYS A 41 -19.97 -0.88 -11.84
N LYS A 42 -21.15 -1.21 -12.36
CA LYS A 42 -22.33 -1.47 -11.51
C LYS A 42 -22.40 -2.92 -11.00
N GLU A 43 -21.58 -3.82 -11.51
CA GLU A 43 -21.68 -5.23 -11.15
C GLU A 43 -20.32 -5.77 -10.66
N PRO A 44 -20.22 -6.26 -9.41
CA PRO A 44 -18.99 -6.83 -8.87
C PRO A 44 -18.43 -7.98 -9.71
N SER A 45 -19.32 -8.80 -10.30
CA SER A 45 -18.94 -9.96 -11.11
C SER A 45 -18.14 -9.56 -12.36
N THR A 46 -18.44 -8.39 -12.93
CA THR A 46 -17.76 -7.83 -14.11
C THR A 46 -16.31 -7.48 -13.79
N ILE A 47 -16.00 -7.00 -12.59
CA ILE A 47 -14.61 -6.79 -12.14
C ILE A 47 -13.87 -8.13 -12.09
N VAL A 48 -14.44 -9.13 -11.42
CA VAL A 48 -13.82 -10.44 -11.24
C VAL A 48 -13.54 -11.12 -12.59
N LYS A 49 -14.45 -10.96 -13.54
CA LYS A 49 -14.31 -11.50 -14.90
C LYS A 49 -13.23 -10.80 -15.71
N ASN A 50 -13.15 -9.47 -15.64
CA ASN A 50 -12.40 -8.68 -16.63
C ASN A 50 -11.08 -8.07 -16.13
N TRP A 51 -10.79 -8.07 -14.82
CA TRP A 51 -9.63 -7.35 -14.27
C TRP A 51 -8.28 -7.74 -14.92
N ARG A 52 -8.11 -9.00 -15.32
CA ARG A 52 -6.88 -9.48 -15.99
C ARG A 52 -6.71 -8.88 -17.38
N VAL A 53 -7.81 -8.82 -18.14
CA VAL A 53 -7.80 -8.27 -19.50
C VAL A 53 -7.52 -6.77 -19.43
N ILE A 54 -8.22 -6.06 -18.53
CA ILE A 54 -7.99 -4.62 -18.28
C ILE A 54 -6.53 -4.37 -17.90
N GLN A 55 -5.97 -5.13 -16.97
CA GLN A 55 -4.57 -5.02 -16.59
C GLN A 55 -3.61 -5.20 -17.77
N ASN A 56 -3.84 -6.21 -18.61
CA ASN A 56 -2.97 -6.50 -19.75
C ASN A 56 -3.07 -5.40 -20.82
N LEU A 57 -4.26 -4.86 -21.05
CA LEU A 57 -4.44 -3.72 -21.94
C LEU A 57 -3.73 -2.47 -21.38
N VAL A 58 -3.87 -2.20 -20.09
CA VAL A 58 -3.16 -1.11 -19.42
C VAL A 58 -1.64 -1.29 -19.52
N SER A 59 -1.11 -2.51 -19.35
CA SER A 59 0.34 -2.75 -19.42
C SER A 59 0.94 -2.50 -20.81
N VAL A 60 0.14 -2.69 -21.87
CA VAL A 60 0.54 -2.44 -23.25
C VAL A 60 0.41 -0.96 -23.60
N HIS A 61 -0.72 -0.34 -23.26
CA HIS A 61 -1.10 0.98 -23.78
C HIS A 61 -0.75 2.14 -22.84
N HIS A 62 -0.53 1.89 -21.54
CA HIS A 62 -0.19 2.95 -20.57
C HIS A 62 1.24 2.83 -20.08
N GLN A 63 2.13 3.63 -20.68
CA GLN A 63 3.54 3.73 -20.29
C GLN A 63 3.84 5.15 -19.79
N PRO A 64 3.73 5.42 -18.47
CA PRO A 64 4.01 6.75 -17.96
C PRO A 64 5.49 7.11 -18.16
N PRO A 65 5.79 8.39 -18.43
CA PRO A 65 7.16 8.83 -18.66
C PRO A 65 7.99 8.78 -17.37
N GLY A 66 9.23 8.30 -17.47
CA GLY A 66 10.17 8.28 -16.36
C GLY A 66 10.20 6.97 -15.59
N ASN A 67 11.42 6.54 -15.22
CA ASN A 67 11.66 5.23 -14.61
C ASN A 67 10.87 4.99 -13.32
N LEU A 68 10.61 6.03 -12.54
CA LEU A 68 9.90 5.89 -11.26
C LEU A 68 8.38 5.87 -11.43
N ALA A 69 7.81 6.65 -12.36
CA ALA A 69 6.36 6.69 -12.58
C ALA A 69 5.84 5.35 -13.12
N ALA A 70 6.66 4.63 -13.88
CA ALA A 70 6.36 3.26 -14.33
C ALA A 70 6.11 2.28 -13.17
N TRP A 71 6.75 2.50 -12.02
CA TRP A 71 6.51 1.70 -10.82
C TRP A 71 5.27 2.13 -10.04
N ASN A 72 4.62 3.22 -10.38
CA ASN A 72 3.54 3.83 -9.60
C ASN A 72 2.24 3.96 -10.40
N VAL A 73 1.98 2.92 -11.20
CA VAL A 73 0.70 2.72 -11.90
C VAL A 73 -0.25 1.95 -11.00
N TYR A 74 -1.47 2.48 -10.86
CA TYR A 74 -2.55 1.91 -10.09
C TYR A 74 -3.78 1.69 -10.97
N ILE A 75 -4.52 0.62 -10.69
CA ILE A 75 -5.85 0.37 -11.25
C ILE A 75 -6.84 0.26 -10.08
N ALA A 76 -7.80 1.17 -10.02
CA ALA A 76 -8.87 1.16 -9.05
C ALA A 76 -10.13 0.58 -9.66
N PHE A 77 -10.59 -0.55 -9.15
CA PHE A 77 -11.87 -1.13 -9.52
C PHE A 77 -12.93 -0.69 -8.51
N VAL A 78 -13.93 0.03 -8.98
CA VAL A 78 -14.98 0.61 -8.13
C VAL A 78 -16.32 -0.01 -8.54
N THR A 79 -17.05 -0.52 -7.57
CA THR A 79 -18.37 -1.11 -7.83
C THR A 79 -19.37 -0.84 -6.73
N ILE A 80 -20.65 -0.87 -7.11
CA ILE A 80 -21.72 -1.05 -6.14
C ILE A 80 -21.73 -2.50 -5.65
N GLY A 81 -22.19 -2.71 -4.41
CA GLY A 81 -22.21 -4.04 -3.80
C GLY A 81 -20.82 -4.57 -3.46
N VAL A 82 -20.73 -5.81 -2.99
CA VAL A 82 -19.51 -6.38 -2.39
C VAL A 82 -18.86 -7.39 -3.33
N VAL A 83 -17.55 -7.26 -3.53
CA VAL A 83 -16.73 -8.27 -4.21
C VAL A 83 -16.39 -9.38 -3.21
N PRO A 84 -16.51 -10.67 -3.55
CA PRO A 84 -16.13 -11.75 -2.65
C PRO A 84 -14.70 -11.59 -2.14
N ILE A 85 -14.49 -11.81 -0.84
CA ILE A 85 -13.22 -11.55 -0.15
C ILE A 85 -12.02 -12.24 -0.80
N TRP A 86 -12.21 -13.46 -1.30
CA TRP A 86 -11.16 -14.23 -1.99
C TRP A 86 -10.78 -13.62 -3.33
N ASP A 87 -11.76 -13.18 -4.12
CA ASP A 87 -11.50 -12.51 -5.39
C ASP A 87 -10.82 -11.16 -5.16
N LYS A 88 -11.30 -10.39 -4.17
CA LYS A 88 -10.69 -9.13 -3.76
C LYS A 88 -9.22 -9.32 -3.39
N TYR A 89 -8.93 -10.28 -2.51
CA TYR A 89 -7.57 -10.62 -2.12
C TYR A 89 -6.71 -11.03 -3.32
N HIS A 90 -7.25 -11.88 -4.21
CA HIS A 90 -6.53 -12.36 -5.39
C HIS A 90 -6.17 -11.22 -6.35
N ILE A 91 -7.10 -10.30 -6.58
CA ILE A 91 -6.90 -9.14 -7.45
C ILE A 91 -5.89 -8.16 -6.84
N GLU A 92 -6.07 -7.77 -5.59
CA GLU A 92 -5.22 -6.75 -4.94
C GLU A 92 -3.79 -7.23 -4.73
N ASN A 93 -3.57 -8.52 -4.47
CA ASN A 93 -2.22 -9.09 -4.33
C ASN A 93 -1.51 -9.33 -5.66
N ASN A 94 -2.23 -9.32 -6.77
CA ASN A 94 -1.59 -9.36 -8.07
C ASN A 94 -0.90 -8.01 -8.36
N LYS A 95 0.44 -8.01 -8.37
CA LYS A 95 1.26 -6.81 -8.64
C LYS A 95 1.79 -6.74 -10.08
N TYR A 96 1.33 -7.61 -10.98
CA TYR A 96 1.78 -7.57 -12.37
C TYR A 96 1.30 -6.26 -13.04
N ALA A 97 2.25 -5.55 -13.65
CA ALA A 97 2.12 -4.30 -14.41
C ALA A 97 1.58 -3.07 -13.65
N ALA A 98 0.68 -3.25 -12.68
CA ALA A 98 0.09 -2.19 -11.89
C ALA A 98 -0.34 -2.71 -10.51
N ARG A 99 -0.34 -1.83 -9.51
CA ARG A 99 -1.00 -2.11 -8.22
C ARG A 99 -2.51 -1.99 -8.39
N LYS A 100 -3.28 -2.84 -7.73
CA LYS A 100 -4.74 -2.86 -7.85
C LYS A 100 -5.37 -2.60 -6.50
N LEU A 101 -6.50 -1.93 -6.52
CA LEU A 101 -7.33 -1.69 -5.33
C LEU A 101 -8.80 -1.90 -5.71
N ILE A 102 -9.56 -2.51 -4.81
CA ILE A 102 -11.00 -2.67 -4.96
C ILE A 102 -11.73 -1.78 -3.95
N MET A 103 -12.58 -0.92 -4.47
CA MET A 103 -13.49 -0.07 -3.73
C MET A 103 -14.91 -0.60 -3.95
N ASP A 104 -15.43 -1.27 -2.94
CA ASP A 104 -16.71 -1.97 -2.97
C ASP A 104 -17.51 -1.70 -1.68
N GLY A 105 -18.77 -2.14 -1.67
CA GLY A 105 -19.68 -2.02 -0.53
C GLY A 105 -20.57 -0.78 -0.53
N ASP A 106 -20.37 0.14 -1.48
CA ASP A 106 -21.24 1.30 -1.64
C ASP A 106 -22.55 0.92 -2.35
N ALA A 107 -23.63 1.64 -2.02
CA ALA A 107 -24.96 1.42 -2.62
C ALA A 107 -25.06 2.00 -4.04
N GLU A 108 -24.29 3.05 -4.32
CA GLU A 108 -24.25 3.78 -5.59
C GLU A 108 -22.80 4.06 -5.96
N LEU A 109 -22.54 4.30 -7.25
CA LEU A 109 -21.20 4.67 -7.69
C LEU A 109 -20.84 6.07 -7.17
N PRO A 110 -19.63 6.26 -6.64
CA PRO A 110 -19.22 7.56 -6.11
C PRO A 110 -19.09 8.58 -7.24
N THR A 111 -19.38 9.84 -6.93
CA THR A 111 -19.07 10.94 -7.83
C THR A 111 -17.56 11.09 -7.99
N LEU A 112 -17.10 11.78 -9.05
CA LEU A 112 -15.67 12.02 -9.27
C LEU A 112 -14.97 12.73 -8.09
N GLU A 113 -15.68 13.60 -7.38
CA GLU A 113 -15.13 14.27 -6.18
C GLU A 113 -14.99 13.31 -5.00
N GLN A 114 -15.99 12.46 -4.77
CA GLN A 114 -15.94 11.43 -3.72
C GLN A 114 -14.84 10.42 -4.00
N LEU A 115 -14.75 9.97 -5.25
CA LEU A 115 -13.73 9.07 -5.76
C LEU A 115 -12.33 9.66 -5.54
N LYS A 116 -12.13 10.94 -5.87
CA LYS A 116 -10.87 11.64 -5.60
C LYS A 116 -10.49 11.57 -4.13
N ILE A 117 -11.42 11.90 -3.22
CA ILE A 117 -11.16 11.88 -1.77
C ILE A 117 -10.79 10.47 -1.30
N GLN A 118 -11.54 9.45 -1.74
CA GLN A 118 -11.25 8.05 -1.39
C GLN A 118 -9.88 7.61 -1.92
N LEU A 119 -9.53 7.95 -3.17
CA LEU A 119 -8.22 7.65 -3.75
C LEU A 119 -7.09 8.39 -3.04
N GLU A 120 -7.27 9.65 -2.65
CA GLU A 120 -6.26 10.39 -1.89
C GLU A 120 -6.00 9.75 -0.52
N ARG A 121 -7.04 9.25 0.15
CA ARG A 121 -6.88 8.48 1.39
C ARG A 121 -6.14 7.16 1.15
N GLN A 122 -6.58 6.37 0.17
CA GLN A 122 -6.03 5.03 -0.09
C GLN A 122 -4.61 5.06 -0.67
N LEU A 123 -4.30 6.00 -1.57
CA LEU A 123 -3.03 6.07 -2.28
C LEU A 123 -2.00 6.97 -1.59
N LEU A 124 -2.45 8.07 -0.98
CA LEU A 124 -1.57 9.08 -0.39
C LEU A 124 -1.54 9.03 1.13
N GLY A 125 -2.43 8.26 1.76
CA GLY A 125 -2.61 8.27 3.20
C GLY A 125 -3.04 9.64 3.71
N ALA A 126 -3.89 10.35 2.96
CA ALA A 126 -4.28 11.73 3.29
C ALA A 126 -5.01 11.87 4.64
N ASP A 127 -5.54 10.78 5.19
CA ASP A 127 -6.14 10.69 6.52
C ASP A 127 -5.18 10.27 7.63
N LEU A 128 -3.93 9.94 7.30
CA LEU A 128 -2.89 9.64 8.28
C LEU A 128 -2.47 10.93 8.99
N THR A 129 -2.66 10.96 10.30
CA THR A 129 -2.11 11.98 11.17
C THR A 129 -0.88 11.42 11.89
N LEU A 130 0.18 12.21 11.98
CA LEU A 130 1.32 11.88 12.81
C LEU A 130 0.86 11.87 14.28
N ASP A 131 1.04 10.74 14.97
CA ASP A 131 0.85 10.70 16.42
C ASP A 131 1.84 11.69 17.05
N SER A 132 1.33 12.62 17.85
CA SER A 132 2.13 13.62 18.56
C SER A 132 3.19 12.98 19.46
N ARG A 133 3.02 11.72 19.86
CA ARG A 133 3.99 10.92 20.64
C ARG A 133 5.28 10.59 19.88
N VAL A 134 5.34 10.73 18.56
CA VAL A 134 6.58 10.56 17.79
C VAL A 134 7.58 11.70 18.06
N THR A 135 7.08 12.86 18.51
CA THR A 135 7.89 14.01 18.93
C THR A 135 8.47 13.85 20.33
N GLU A 136 7.97 12.89 21.12
CA GLU A 136 8.67 12.48 22.33
C GLU A 136 9.93 11.77 21.86
N THR A 137 11.10 12.37 22.12
CA THR A 137 12.37 11.68 22.07
C THR A 137 12.30 10.55 23.09
N ARG A 138 11.70 9.43 22.72
CA ARG A 138 11.86 8.18 23.43
C ARG A 138 13.32 7.84 23.23
N GLU A 139 14.17 8.27 24.17
CA GLU A 139 15.45 7.62 24.33
C GLU A 139 15.16 6.12 24.30
N PRO A 140 15.77 5.35 23.39
CA PRO A 140 15.51 3.92 23.32
C PRO A 140 15.73 3.38 24.73
N LEU A 141 14.65 2.93 25.39
CA LEU A 141 14.63 2.54 26.80
C LEU A 141 15.76 1.56 27.12
N LEU A 142 16.27 0.85 26.10
CA LEU A 142 17.49 0.08 26.13
C LEU A 142 18.31 0.34 24.86
N SER A 143 19.45 1.01 24.98
CA SER A 143 20.51 0.89 23.99
C SER A 143 21.10 -0.52 24.09
N LEU A 144 20.50 -1.47 23.36
CA LEU A 144 20.96 -2.87 23.25
C LEU A 144 22.43 -2.94 22.81
N GLU A 145 22.92 -1.90 22.13
CA GLU A 145 24.32 -1.76 21.75
C GLU A 145 25.25 -1.91 22.96
N LYS A 146 24.92 -1.33 24.12
CA LYS A 146 25.75 -1.44 25.33
C LYS A 146 25.82 -2.86 25.89
N PHE A 147 24.78 -3.67 25.68
CA PHE A 147 24.69 -5.04 26.18
C PHE A 147 25.35 -6.07 25.25
N VAL A 148 25.44 -5.77 23.95
CA VAL A 148 25.95 -6.69 22.92
C VAL A 148 27.37 -6.30 22.45
N ARG A 149 27.83 -5.08 22.74
CA ARG A 149 29.19 -4.61 22.40
C ARG A 149 30.24 -5.51 23.08
N GLY A 150 31.09 -6.15 22.26
CA GLY A 150 32.12 -7.08 22.72
C GLY A 150 31.69 -8.54 22.79
N ALA A 151 30.50 -8.89 22.28
CA ALA A 151 30.09 -10.27 22.11
C ALA A 151 31.09 -11.03 21.22
N PRO A 152 31.67 -12.14 21.68
CA PRO A 152 32.55 -12.95 20.85
C PRO A 152 31.74 -13.54 19.70
N LEU A 153 32.30 -13.55 18.48
CA LEU A 153 31.62 -14.03 17.27
C LEU A 153 32.00 -15.46 16.89
N ASP A 154 33.01 -16.02 17.54
CA ASP A 154 33.47 -17.37 17.24
C ASP A 154 32.53 -18.46 17.80
N GLN A 155 32.74 -19.70 17.34
CA GLN A 155 31.91 -20.84 17.71
C GLN A 155 32.44 -21.65 18.90
N LYS A 156 33.45 -21.16 19.61
CA LYS A 156 34.02 -21.85 20.78
C LYS A 156 32.95 -21.96 21.88
N THR A 157 33.01 -23.04 22.65
CA THR A 157 32.06 -23.31 23.74
C THR A 157 32.03 -22.17 24.76
N GLU A 158 33.19 -21.68 25.17
CA GLU A 158 33.34 -20.55 26.10
C GLU A 158 32.72 -19.25 25.55
N SER A 159 32.88 -18.98 24.25
CA SER A 159 32.23 -17.83 23.60
C SER A 159 30.72 -17.95 23.54
N LYS A 160 30.19 -19.15 23.34
CA LYS A 160 28.74 -19.43 23.37
C LYS A 160 28.18 -19.21 24.78
N GLU A 161 28.86 -19.70 25.82
CA GLU A 161 28.48 -19.48 27.22
C GLU A 161 28.52 -17.99 27.59
N LYS A 162 29.54 -17.27 27.12
CA LYS A 162 29.65 -15.81 27.33
C LYS A 162 28.50 -15.05 26.68
N ARG A 163 28.09 -15.44 25.45
CA ARG A 163 26.90 -14.87 24.79
C ARG A 163 25.60 -15.21 25.53
N ALA A 164 25.44 -16.45 25.99
CA ALA A 164 24.28 -16.88 26.77
C ALA A 164 24.15 -16.07 28.08
N SER A 165 25.28 -15.83 28.77
CA SER A 165 25.31 -14.99 29.96
C SER A 165 24.93 -13.52 29.67
N MET A 166 25.38 -12.96 28.54
CA MET A 166 24.97 -11.61 28.12
C MET A 166 23.45 -11.54 27.85
N ILE A 167 22.88 -12.55 27.19
CA ILE A 167 21.43 -12.63 26.93
C ILE A 167 20.64 -12.71 28.24
N ASN A 168 21.06 -13.55 29.19
CA ASN A 168 20.39 -13.66 30.49
C ASN A 168 20.39 -12.33 31.25
N LYS A 169 21.49 -11.57 31.21
CA LYS A 169 21.54 -10.22 31.82
C LYS A 169 20.57 -9.24 31.18
N ILE A 170 20.34 -9.34 29.87
CA ILE A 170 19.35 -8.52 29.17
C ILE A 170 17.94 -8.89 29.64
N ILE A 171 17.62 -10.18 29.70
CA ILE A 171 16.32 -10.68 30.18
C ILE A 171 16.05 -10.23 31.62
N GLU A 172 17.00 -10.40 32.53
CA GLU A 172 16.88 -9.94 33.93
C GLU A 172 16.70 -8.42 34.06
N SER A 173 17.30 -7.64 33.17
CA SER A 173 17.14 -6.18 33.15
C SER A 173 15.76 -5.76 32.66
N LEU A 174 15.14 -6.53 31.76
CA LEU A 174 13.78 -6.31 31.27
C LEU A 174 12.74 -6.65 32.34
N ASP A 175 12.88 -7.80 33.01
CA ASP A 175 11.97 -8.24 34.07
C ASP A 175 11.92 -7.28 35.28
N LYS A 176 13.04 -6.59 35.57
CA LYS A 176 13.12 -5.56 36.61
C LYS A 176 12.40 -4.27 36.24
N ASN A 177 12.35 -3.93 34.96
CA ASN A 177 11.69 -2.72 34.47
C ASN A 177 10.18 -2.94 34.25
N GLU A 178 9.75 -4.15 33.87
CA GLU A 178 8.33 -4.48 33.67
C GLU A 178 7.53 -4.62 34.98
N ASN A 179 8.18 -4.93 36.10
CA ASN A 179 7.52 -5.12 37.41
C ASN A 179 7.47 -3.86 38.30
N GLN A 180 7.93 -2.71 37.83
CA GLN A 180 7.71 -1.44 38.53
C GLN A 180 6.29 -0.97 38.26
N LYS A 181 5.36 -1.31 39.17
CA LYS A 181 3.99 -0.74 39.18
C LYS A 181 4.09 0.79 39.30
N GLY A 182 3.60 1.49 38.27
CA GLY A 182 3.08 2.85 38.40
C GLY A 182 1.75 2.85 39.14
#